data_AF-A0A2E0UJZ6-F1
#
_entry.id   AF-A0A2E0UJZ6-F1
#
_cell.length_a   1.000
_cell.length_b   1.000
_cell.length_c   1.000
_cell.angle_alpha   90.00
_cell.angle_beta   90.00
_cell.angle_gamma   90.00
#
_symmetry.space_group_name_H-M   'P 1'
#
loop_
_entity.id
_entity.type
_entity.pdbx_description
1 polymer ?
#
loop_
_entity_poly.entity_id
_entity_poly.type
_entity_poly.pdbx_seq_one_letter_code
_entity_poly.pdbx_strand_id
1 'polypeptide(L)'
;MNAATTRPASCRSPFSIGVLAALVLITIPFAASNAQIWTWKNPLPHGNTNNSIQRPEADHIVIVGDQGRIIRSTDDGQTWKLMQSNTAISFHDQSFIDSEYGWACGEDGIISRTTDGGKTWQRQNTGTNKRVYAINFFSREVGWGCGVGGLLLYTSDGGENWIDRSYKEPYFMRSIYFDDNRRGWLLGWGGMILETVDGGTTWNKKDFDIPGNPEYVYYVDDQVRFICGGNGLMLKTTNRGDDWRLIKSNTGVTLISMYFVGKEKGWAVGKGGVIIKTEDGGETWKLVNSGTQLDLMDVSFSSYGTGVVLGVEGTLIRTDDWGETWTDVTKGPRSSFYDVQFTDELTGYTLSRDGMLMKTANGGNEWSDLSPSSAVELRALDFHDNSTGWIVGFRGMIAATKDGASTWNVQQNEKGYDLNGVESKDANIAVAVGTKGTICVTTNGGGSWSEAPSPTEEELFAVTYLGEMCWIAVGAKGTILRSCNDGASWMELASNTDADLLNICNVDGTHAWVSGTRGTVILTTDGGDTWEKSRTETFLNLSSISFADQLNGMLVGSEGTIMRSKNGGRTWLKLDRPTESNLVAVQYMNPKLAWLVGLNGTILKCDW
;
A
#
# COMPACT_ATOMS: atom_id res chain seq x y z
N MET A 1 84.94 -24.92 43.35
CA MET A 1 86.28 -24.36 43.06
C MET A 1 86.12 -23.32 41.97
N ASN A 2 86.49 -22.07 42.31
CA ASN A 2 86.86 -20.90 41.49
C ASN A 2 85.92 -20.46 40.34
N ALA A 3 85.66 -19.19 40.06
CA ALA A 3 85.83 -17.86 40.67
C ALA A 3 85.12 -16.91 39.66
N ALA A 4 84.26 -15.98 40.10
CA ALA A 4 84.53 -14.53 40.12
C ALA A 4 83.69 -13.71 39.11
N THR A 5 82.79 -12.90 39.71
CA THR A 5 82.53 -11.46 39.51
C THR A 5 82.02 -10.83 38.18
N THR A 6 81.03 -9.94 38.41
CA THR A 6 80.71 -8.63 37.78
C THR A 6 79.78 -8.55 36.55
N ARG A 7 78.61 -7.92 36.80
CA ARG A 7 77.69 -7.17 35.90
C ARG A 7 78.34 -5.84 35.42
N PRO A 8 77.73 -4.97 34.55
CA PRO A 8 76.49 -5.07 33.74
C PRO A 8 76.58 -4.49 32.28
N ALA A 9 75.42 -4.50 31.59
CA ALA A 9 74.84 -3.41 30.76
C ALA A 9 74.68 -3.63 29.24
N SER A 10 73.39 -3.78 28.86
CA SER A 10 72.68 -3.30 27.66
C SER A 10 73.40 -3.22 26.30
N CYS A 11 72.82 -3.83 25.26
CA CYS A 11 71.82 -3.21 24.38
C CYS A 11 71.56 -4.08 23.14
N ARG A 12 70.35 -3.90 22.58
CA ARG A 12 69.86 -4.24 21.23
C ARG A 12 69.23 -5.61 20.97
N SER A 13 68.04 -5.50 20.39
CA SER A 13 67.11 -6.51 19.90
C SER A 13 67.64 -7.32 18.72
N PRO A 14 67.04 -8.50 18.48
CA PRO A 14 66.93 -9.03 17.13
C PRO A 14 65.48 -9.29 16.71
N PHE A 15 65.32 -9.25 15.39
CA PHE A 15 64.20 -9.66 14.57
C PHE A 15 63.48 -10.94 15.03
N SER A 16 62.16 -10.98 14.84
CA SER A 16 61.40 -12.21 14.62
C SER A 16 60.45 -12.05 13.44
N ILE A 17 60.60 -12.95 12.48
CA ILE A 17 59.81 -13.11 11.24
C ILE A 17 58.39 -13.54 11.61
N GLY A 18 57.39 -12.74 11.23
CA GLY A 18 55.97 -13.08 11.32
C GLY A 18 55.49 -13.77 10.05
N VAL A 19 54.95 -14.98 10.19
CA VAL A 19 54.24 -15.71 9.13
C VAL A 19 52.88 -15.04 8.95
N LEU A 20 52.66 -14.38 7.80
CA LEU A 20 51.35 -13.88 7.38
C LEU A 20 50.54 -15.06 6.80
N ALA A 21 49.55 -15.53 7.55
CA ALA A 21 48.48 -16.35 7.01
C ALA A 21 47.53 -15.44 6.22
N ALA A 22 47.66 -15.45 4.89
CA ALA A 22 46.71 -14.79 4.00
C ALA A 22 45.38 -15.57 4.04
N LEU A 23 44.40 -15.05 4.77
CA LEU A 23 43.02 -15.50 4.69
C LEU A 23 42.48 -15.05 3.32
N VAL A 24 42.52 -15.95 2.33
CA VAL A 24 41.81 -15.74 1.08
C VAL A 24 40.33 -15.86 1.40
N LEU A 25 39.65 -14.72 1.56
CA LEU A 25 38.21 -14.63 1.49
C LEU A 25 37.80 -15.06 0.08
N ILE A 26 37.44 -16.32 -0.06
CA ILE A 26 36.70 -16.79 -1.23
C ILE A 26 35.33 -16.13 -1.11
N THR A 27 35.14 -15.00 -1.80
CA THR A 27 33.79 -14.51 -2.09
C THR A 27 33.16 -15.54 -3.01
N ILE A 28 32.44 -16.49 -2.44
CA ILE A 28 31.42 -17.21 -3.20
C ILE A 28 30.49 -16.12 -3.70
N PRO A 29 30.36 -15.89 -5.01
CA PRO A 29 29.30 -15.00 -5.48
C PRO A 29 28.02 -15.63 -4.96
N PHE A 30 27.32 -14.94 -4.06
CA PHE A 30 25.92 -15.21 -3.86
C PHE A 30 25.33 -15.20 -5.27
N ALA A 31 24.86 -16.36 -5.75
CA ALA A 31 23.89 -16.35 -6.81
C ALA A 31 22.83 -15.37 -6.31
N ALA A 32 22.65 -14.26 -7.03
CA ALA A 32 21.54 -13.37 -6.75
C ALA A 32 20.33 -14.30 -6.64
N SER A 33 19.74 -14.39 -5.44
CA SER A 33 18.43 -14.99 -5.34
C SER A 33 17.61 -14.28 -6.42
N ASN A 34 16.87 -15.01 -7.25
CA ASN A 34 15.80 -14.45 -8.10
C ASN A 34 14.74 -13.85 -7.16
N ALA A 35 15.12 -12.77 -6.49
CA ALA A 35 14.34 -12.06 -5.52
C ALA A 35 13.31 -11.32 -6.35
N GLN A 36 12.07 -11.62 -6.06
CA GLN A 36 10.93 -10.98 -6.65
C GLN A 36 10.96 -9.48 -6.30
N ILE A 37 10.94 -8.60 -7.30
CA ILE A 37 10.92 -7.16 -7.07
C ILE A 37 9.62 -6.59 -7.61
N TRP A 38 8.72 -6.23 -6.70
CA TRP A 38 7.53 -5.45 -7.04
C TRP A 38 7.89 -3.97 -7.21
N THR A 39 7.60 -3.45 -8.39
CA THR A 39 7.73 -2.03 -8.72
C THR A 39 6.35 -1.40 -8.83
N TRP A 40 6.12 -0.33 -8.07
CA TRP A 40 4.93 0.50 -8.21
C TRP A 40 5.01 1.30 -9.52
N LYS A 41 3.93 1.25 -10.30
CA LYS A 41 3.75 2.05 -11.51
C LYS A 41 2.66 3.10 -11.36
N ASN A 42 1.74 2.93 -10.43
CA ASN A 42 0.74 3.94 -10.09
C ASN A 42 0.04 3.66 -8.74
N PRO A 43 -0.33 4.71 -7.98
CA PRO A 43 0.31 6.04 -7.96
C PRO A 43 1.79 6.00 -7.58
N LEU A 44 2.54 7.02 -7.99
CA LEU A 44 3.94 7.21 -7.59
C LEU A 44 4.07 8.25 -6.46
N PRO A 45 4.98 8.05 -5.49
CA PRO A 45 5.98 6.97 -5.41
C PRO A 45 5.39 5.61 -5.00
N HIS A 46 4.27 5.60 -4.28
CA HIS A 46 3.41 4.45 -4.02
C HIS A 46 2.05 4.93 -3.48
N GLY A 47 1.09 4.01 -3.35
CA GLY A 47 -0.28 4.27 -2.87
C GLY A 47 -0.60 3.68 -1.49
N ASN A 48 0.38 3.12 -0.78
CA ASN A 48 0.19 2.77 0.64
C ASN A 48 0.07 4.03 1.49
N THR A 49 -0.67 3.95 2.60
CA THR A 49 -0.79 5.05 3.58
C THR A 49 0.59 5.48 4.09
N ASN A 50 0.80 6.79 4.11
CA ASN A 50 1.92 7.42 4.79
C ASN A 50 1.45 7.82 6.19
N ASN A 51 2.21 7.49 7.24
CA ASN A 51 1.76 7.65 8.62
C ASN A 51 2.51 8.77 9.36
N SER A 52 3.80 8.97 9.12
CA SER A 52 4.58 10.01 9.79
C SER A 52 5.67 10.62 8.91
N ILE A 53 5.89 11.94 9.06
CA ILE A 53 6.86 12.77 8.32
C ILE A 53 7.71 13.58 9.29
N GLN A 54 9.02 13.57 9.06
CA GLN A 54 9.96 14.42 9.79
C GLN A 54 11.04 14.93 8.85
N ARG A 55 11.63 16.04 9.28
CA ARG A 55 12.70 16.76 8.59
C ARG A 55 13.99 16.69 9.42
N PRO A 56 14.80 15.63 9.28
CA PRO A 56 16.09 15.56 9.98
C PRO A 56 17.01 16.75 9.65
N GLU A 57 16.89 17.30 8.44
CA GLU A 57 17.47 18.59 8.02
C GLU A 57 16.44 19.34 7.16
N ALA A 58 16.69 20.61 6.83
CA ALA A 58 15.72 21.46 6.16
C ALA A 58 15.18 20.89 4.83
N ASP A 59 16.05 20.29 4.00
CA ASP A 59 15.77 19.71 2.69
C ASP A 59 15.67 18.17 2.71
N HIS A 60 16.04 17.54 3.82
CA HIS A 60 15.95 16.09 4.03
C HIS A 60 14.62 15.75 4.70
N ILE A 61 13.77 15.01 3.98
CA ILE A 61 12.49 14.53 4.49
C ILE A 61 12.51 13.01 4.52
N VAL A 62 12.06 12.43 5.63
CA VAL A 62 11.82 11.00 5.76
C VAL A 62 10.35 10.77 6.09
N ILE A 63 9.71 9.86 5.36
CA ILE A 63 8.34 9.42 5.58
C ILE A 63 8.33 7.92 5.80
N VAL A 64 7.59 7.48 6.82
CA VAL A 64 7.32 6.07 7.09
C VAL A 64 5.82 5.78 7.01
N GLY A 65 5.46 4.55 6.63
CA GLY A 65 4.06 4.18 6.44
C GLY A 65 3.79 2.69 6.40
N ASP A 66 2.65 2.34 5.82
CA ASP A 66 2.13 0.97 5.79
C ASP A 66 2.97 0.03 4.92
N GLN A 67 2.97 -1.26 5.24
CA GLN A 67 3.80 -2.29 4.59
C GLN A 67 5.31 -1.99 4.67
N GLY A 68 5.75 -1.40 5.79
CA GLY A 68 7.14 -1.03 6.01
C GLY A 68 7.68 -0.03 5.00
N ARG A 69 6.81 0.79 4.39
CA ARG A 69 7.22 1.78 3.39
C ARG A 69 8.03 2.88 4.04
N ILE A 70 9.12 3.25 3.36
CA ILE A 70 9.96 4.37 3.72
C ILE A 70 10.29 5.11 2.44
N ILE A 71 9.97 6.40 2.36
CA ILE A 71 10.38 7.27 1.26
C ILE A 71 11.17 8.45 1.78
N ARG A 72 12.17 8.87 1.01
CA ARG A 72 13.08 9.95 1.35
C ARG A 72 13.15 10.99 0.24
N SER A 73 13.12 12.26 0.59
CA SER A 73 13.42 13.39 -0.30
C SER A 73 14.68 14.11 0.18
N THR A 74 15.45 14.65 -0.77
CA THR A 74 16.63 15.49 -0.52
C THR A 74 16.55 16.81 -1.28
N ASP A 75 15.34 17.22 -1.62
CA ASP A 75 15.03 18.40 -2.42
C ASP A 75 13.72 19.03 -1.94
N ASP A 76 13.48 18.96 -0.63
CA ASP A 76 12.32 19.56 0.05
C ASP A 76 10.96 19.08 -0.49
N GLY A 77 10.85 17.77 -0.75
CA GLY A 77 9.61 17.12 -1.18
C GLY A 77 9.28 17.33 -2.67
N GLN A 78 10.27 17.69 -3.50
CA GLN A 78 10.09 17.75 -4.95
C GLN A 78 10.19 16.36 -5.59
N THR A 79 11.13 15.54 -5.15
CA THR A 79 11.29 14.14 -5.59
C THR A 79 11.45 13.19 -4.42
N TRP A 80 11.02 11.95 -4.64
CA TRP A 80 10.96 10.92 -3.61
C TRP A 80 11.68 9.65 -4.07
N LYS A 81 12.45 9.06 -3.16
CA LYS A 81 13.11 7.76 -3.36
C LYS A 81 12.59 6.76 -2.34
N LEU A 82 12.19 5.59 -2.81
CA LEU A 82 11.85 4.46 -1.94
C LEU A 82 13.12 3.90 -1.32
N MET A 83 13.10 3.72 0.00
CA MET A 83 14.19 3.16 0.79
C MET A 83 13.83 1.73 1.24
N GLN A 84 14.85 0.92 1.51
CA GLN A 84 14.65 -0.43 2.04
C GLN A 84 14.52 -0.39 3.56
N SER A 85 13.43 -0.97 4.06
CA SER A 85 13.14 -1.11 5.50
C SER A 85 13.48 -2.49 6.05
N ASN A 86 13.69 -3.49 5.18
CA ASN A 86 13.86 -4.91 5.52
C ASN A 86 12.69 -5.52 6.30
N THR A 87 11.47 -4.97 6.14
CA THR A 87 10.26 -5.45 6.79
C THR A 87 9.02 -5.08 5.98
N ALA A 88 7.96 -5.89 6.07
CA ALA A 88 6.63 -5.56 5.56
C ALA A 88 5.68 -5.08 6.69
N ILE A 89 6.19 -4.91 7.91
CA ILE A 89 5.40 -4.46 9.06
C ILE A 89 5.22 -2.94 8.97
N SER A 90 3.97 -2.46 9.07
CA SER A 90 3.63 -1.04 8.99
C SER A 90 4.24 -0.21 10.13
N PHE A 91 4.74 0.98 9.81
CA PHE A 91 5.20 1.97 10.78
C PHE A 91 4.12 3.03 11.02
N HIS A 92 3.94 3.46 12.26
CA HIS A 92 2.94 4.45 12.70
C HIS A 92 3.52 5.81 13.04
N ASP A 93 4.75 5.84 13.56
CA ASP A 93 5.39 7.08 14.02
C ASP A 93 6.91 6.97 13.94
N GLN A 94 7.58 8.11 13.91
CA GLN A 94 9.04 8.19 13.91
C GLN A 94 9.56 9.32 14.81
N SER A 95 10.83 9.22 15.18
CA SER A 95 11.53 10.26 15.94
C SER A 95 12.97 10.32 15.47
N PHE A 96 13.33 11.43 14.84
CA PHE A 96 14.70 11.81 14.51
C PHE A 96 15.21 12.80 15.54
N ILE A 97 16.44 12.59 16.00
CA ILE A 97 17.11 13.53 16.92
C ILE A 97 18.10 14.43 16.20
N ASP A 98 18.59 13.98 15.04
CA ASP A 98 19.46 14.73 14.15
C ASP A 98 19.40 14.11 12.72
N SER A 99 20.29 14.55 11.84
CA SER A 99 20.32 14.17 10.43
C SER A 99 20.76 12.73 10.15
N GLU A 100 21.33 12.05 11.13
CA GLU A 100 21.82 10.68 11.01
C GLU A 100 20.95 9.69 11.81
N TYR A 101 20.53 10.06 13.02
CA TYR A 101 19.90 9.16 13.98
C TYR A 101 18.39 9.34 14.06
N GLY A 102 17.66 8.23 13.86
CA GLY A 102 16.22 8.20 14.01
C GLY A 102 15.67 6.80 14.30
N TRP A 103 14.43 6.76 14.77
CA TRP A 103 13.69 5.54 15.07
C TRP A 103 12.29 5.60 14.45
N ALA A 104 11.77 4.46 14.03
CA ALA A 104 10.41 4.30 13.54
C ALA A 104 9.76 3.12 14.27
N CYS A 105 8.51 3.28 14.68
CA CYS A 105 7.76 2.27 15.44
C CYS A 105 6.46 1.90 14.74
N GLY A 106 5.85 0.77 15.07
CA GLY A 106 4.58 0.40 14.44
C GLY A 106 3.95 -0.91 14.90
N GLU A 107 3.36 -1.62 13.93
CA GLU A 107 2.70 -2.91 14.13
C GLU A 107 3.63 -3.99 14.68
N ASP A 108 3.07 -5.05 15.26
CA ASP A 108 3.81 -6.23 15.73
C ASP A 108 5.04 -5.92 16.63
N GLY A 109 4.95 -4.85 17.41
CA GLY A 109 6.02 -4.41 18.32
C GLY A 109 7.28 -3.94 17.60
N ILE A 110 7.21 -3.62 16.30
CA ILE A 110 8.38 -3.18 15.56
C ILE A 110 8.86 -1.83 16.08
N ILE A 111 10.15 -1.76 16.35
CA ILE A 111 10.92 -0.53 16.39
C ILE A 111 12.14 -0.76 15.52
N SER A 112 12.42 0.15 14.60
CA SER A 112 13.60 0.13 13.74
C SER A 112 14.39 1.40 13.93
N ARG A 113 15.72 1.30 13.89
CA ARG A 113 16.64 2.43 14.06
C ARG A 113 17.44 2.66 12.77
N THR A 114 17.68 3.92 12.45
CA THR A 114 18.63 4.36 11.43
C THR A 114 19.76 5.15 12.08
N THR A 115 20.95 5.07 11.47
CA THR A 115 22.15 5.86 11.84
C THR A 115 22.77 6.51 10.61
N ASP A 116 22.03 6.60 9.51
CA ASP A 116 22.49 7.13 8.21
C ASP A 116 21.45 8.05 7.54
N GLY A 117 20.54 8.61 8.35
CA GLY A 117 19.52 9.56 7.89
C GLY A 117 18.36 8.91 7.16
N GLY A 118 17.99 7.69 7.57
CA GLY A 118 16.86 6.94 7.03
C GLY A 118 17.16 6.18 5.73
N LYS A 119 18.43 5.98 5.38
CA LYS A 119 18.80 5.22 4.17
C LYS A 119 18.72 3.72 4.42
N THR A 120 19.17 3.29 5.60
CA THR A 120 19.06 1.91 6.08
C THR A 120 18.46 1.88 7.47
N TRP A 121 17.74 0.80 7.76
CA TRP A 121 17.00 0.61 9.00
C TRP A 121 17.28 -0.78 9.57
N GLN A 122 17.55 -0.83 10.87
CA GLN A 122 17.80 -2.05 11.62
C GLN A 122 16.70 -2.24 12.66
N ARG A 123 15.99 -3.38 12.60
CA ARG A 123 14.99 -3.75 13.61
C ARG A 123 15.65 -3.96 14.97
N GLN A 124 15.04 -3.41 16.00
CA GLN A 124 15.40 -3.58 17.41
C GLN A 124 14.56 -4.66 18.06
N ASN A 125 15.10 -5.29 19.11
CA ASN A 125 14.37 -6.29 19.89
C ASN A 125 13.62 -5.62 21.04
N THR A 126 12.31 -5.49 20.89
CA THR A 126 11.43 -4.86 21.88
C THR A 126 10.90 -5.83 22.92
N GLY A 127 11.02 -7.15 22.68
CA GLY A 127 10.48 -8.19 23.56
C GLY A 127 8.94 -8.32 23.55
N THR A 128 8.24 -7.61 22.66
CA THR A 128 6.78 -7.62 22.55
C THR A 128 6.33 -7.68 21.10
N ASN A 129 5.10 -8.15 20.87
CA ASN A 129 4.40 -8.08 19.58
C ASN A 129 3.21 -7.10 19.62
N LYS A 130 3.05 -6.36 20.72
CA LYS A 130 2.01 -5.33 20.82
C LYS A 130 2.37 -4.14 19.93
N ARG A 131 1.39 -3.64 19.18
CA ARG A 131 1.50 -2.42 18.37
C ARG A 131 2.01 -1.23 19.19
N VAL A 132 3.02 -0.56 18.67
CA VAL A 132 3.56 0.72 19.15
C VAL A 132 3.00 1.82 18.25
N TYR A 133 2.26 2.77 18.83
CA TYR A 133 1.57 3.84 18.10
C TYR A 133 2.40 5.11 17.97
N ALA A 134 3.25 5.40 18.97
CA ALA A 134 4.08 6.60 18.97
C ALA A 134 5.44 6.31 19.63
N ILE A 135 6.45 7.05 19.19
CA ILE A 135 7.81 6.96 19.71
C ILE A 135 8.44 8.33 19.82
N ASN A 136 9.17 8.57 20.89
CA ASN A 136 9.86 9.82 21.13
C ASN A 136 11.25 9.58 21.71
N PHE A 137 12.26 10.15 21.05
CA PHE A 137 13.63 10.26 21.55
C PHE A 137 13.95 11.74 21.74
N PHE A 138 14.50 12.09 22.91
CA PHE A 138 15.02 13.43 23.20
C PHE A 138 16.57 13.44 23.26
N SER A 139 17.20 12.28 23.12
CA SER A 139 18.65 12.09 23.01
C SER A 139 18.94 10.85 22.17
N ARG A 140 20.21 10.58 21.86
CA ARG A 140 20.59 9.38 21.10
C ARG A 140 20.44 8.09 21.92
N GLU A 141 20.42 8.21 23.25
CA GLU A 141 20.43 7.10 24.19
C GLU A 141 19.04 6.87 24.81
N VAL A 142 18.29 7.92 25.09
CA VAL A 142 17.04 7.82 25.85
C VAL A 142 15.82 8.06 24.98
N GLY A 143 14.91 7.09 24.97
CA GLY A 143 13.66 7.15 24.22
C GLY A 143 12.55 6.31 24.83
N TRP A 144 11.33 6.63 24.42
CA TRP A 144 10.11 5.99 24.87
C TRP A 144 9.19 5.65 23.71
N GLY A 145 8.52 4.51 23.78
CA GLY A 145 7.45 4.12 22.86
C GLY A 145 6.17 3.83 23.63
N CYS A 146 5.01 4.20 23.09
CA CYS A 146 3.72 3.86 23.68
C CYS A 146 2.80 3.15 22.69
N GLY A 147 1.85 2.36 23.18
CA GLY A 147 1.02 1.55 22.29
C GLY A 147 -0.23 0.93 22.89
N VAL A 148 -0.70 -0.13 22.24
CA VAL A 148 -1.96 -0.80 22.56
C VAL A 148 -1.95 -1.46 23.94
N GLY A 149 -3.07 -1.36 24.67
CA GLY A 149 -3.26 -2.04 25.95
C GLY A 149 -2.25 -1.62 27.02
N GLY A 150 -1.96 -0.33 27.09
CA GLY A 150 -1.09 0.30 28.07
C GLY A 150 0.40 0.07 27.82
N LEU A 151 0.79 -0.30 26.58
CA LEU A 151 2.18 -0.54 26.23
C LEU A 151 3.01 0.72 26.48
N LEU A 152 4.07 0.60 27.29
CA LEU A 152 5.05 1.65 27.50
C LEU A 152 6.45 1.03 27.49
N LEU A 153 7.22 1.33 26.46
CA LEU A 153 8.59 0.86 26.28
C LEU A 153 9.56 2.00 26.58
N TYR A 154 10.66 1.68 27.24
CA TYR A 154 11.73 2.62 27.60
C TYR A 154 13.09 2.08 27.19
N THR A 155 13.96 2.94 26.68
CA THR A 155 15.39 2.64 26.49
C THR A 155 16.26 3.75 27.05
N SER A 156 17.46 3.39 27.49
CA SER A 156 18.51 4.30 27.93
C SER A 156 19.84 4.07 27.21
N ASP A 157 19.84 3.25 26.15
CA ASP A 157 21.01 2.86 25.36
C ASP A 157 20.76 2.96 23.84
N GLY A 158 19.79 3.76 23.42
CA GLY A 158 19.48 4.01 22.01
C GLY A 158 18.69 2.89 21.35
N GLY A 159 18.01 2.08 22.17
CA GLY A 159 17.19 0.94 21.77
C GLY A 159 17.96 -0.36 21.54
N GLU A 160 19.19 -0.46 22.04
CA GLU A 160 19.89 -1.76 22.14
C GLU A 160 19.13 -2.68 23.10
N ASN A 161 18.60 -2.11 24.19
CA ASN A 161 17.69 -2.79 25.10
C ASN A 161 16.43 -1.94 25.35
N TRP A 162 15.28 -2.61 25.28
CA TRP A 162 13.97 -2.03 25.60
C TRP A 162 13.41 -2.66 26.88
N ILE A 163 12.95 -1.81 27.79
CA ILE A 163 12.37 -2.17 29.08
C ILE A 163 10.87 -1.90 29.03
N ASP A 164 10.06 -2.92 29.32
CA ASP A 164 8.62 -2.78 29.47
C ASP A 164 8.28 -2.11 30.83
N ARG A 165 7.66 -0.94 30.75
CA ARG A 165 7.12 -0.15 31.87
C ARG A 165 5.60 0.01 31.76
N SER A 166 4.93 -0.95 31.13
CA SER A 166 3.49 -0.93 30.90
C SER A 166 2.65 -0.70 32.14
N TYR A 167 1.51 -0.04 31.91
CA TYR A 167 0.42 0.00 32.85
C TYR A 167 -0.35 -1.33 32.87
N LYS A 168 -0.86 -1.69 34.05
CA LYS A 168 -1.73 -2.87 34.20
C LYS A 168 -3.17 -2.63 33.74
N GLU A 169 -3.56 -1.37 33.58
CA GLU A 169 -4.89 -1.00 33.09
C GLU A 169 -4.88 -0.90 31.54
N PRO A 170 -5.91 -1.42 30.84
CA PRO A 170 -5.91 -1.55 29.39
C PRO A 170 -6.28 -0.24 28.70
N TYR A 171 -5.37 0.74 28.69
CA TYR A 171 -5.56 2.01 27.98
C TYR A 171 -4.96 1.96 26.57
N PHE A 172 -5.56 2.66 25.61
CA PHE A 172 -4.98 2.84 24.27
C PHE A 172 -4.16 4.12 24.27
N MET A 173 -2.83 3.99 24.26
CA MET A 173 -1.91 5.14 24.23
C MET A 173 -1.59 5.50 22.78
N ARG A 174 -1.76 6.78 22.43
CA ARG A 174 -1.73 7.25 21.05
C ARG A 174 -0.54 8.16 20.75
N SER A 175 -0.09 8.93 21.73
CA SER A 175 1.01 9.89 21.58
C SER A 175 1.79 9.98 22.88
N ILE A 176 3.11 10.07 22.76
CA ILE A 176 4.06 10.19 23.86
C ILE A 176 5.09 11.26 23.49
N TYR A 177 5.45 12.09 24.45
CA TYR A 177 6.50 13.08 24.25
C TYR A 177 7.23 13.36 25.56
N PHE A 178 8.55 13.47 25.49
CA PHE A 178 9.41 13.92 26.57
C PHE A 178 10.22 15.15 26.10
N ASP A 179 10.21 16.21 26.90
CA ASP A 179 11.05 17.40 26.66
C ASP A 179 12.46 17.21 27.22
N ASP A 180 12.57 16.47 28.32
CA ASP A 180 13.82 16.05 28.92
C ASP A 180 13.69 14.65 29.55
N ASN A 181 14.69 14.25 30.33
CA ASN A 181 14.69 12.93 30.99
C ASN A 181 13.74 12.81 32.19
N ARG A 182 12.97 13.86 32.52
CA ARG A 182 12.09 13.92 33.70
C ARG A 182 10.65 14.19 33.33
N ARG A 183 10.39 15.18 32.48
CA ARG A 183 9.05 15.63 32.13
C ARG A 183 8.59 15.03 30.82
N GLY A 184 7.31 14.68 30.77
CA GLY A 184 6.73 14.00 29.62
C GLY A 184 5.23 13.86 29.72
N TRP A 185 4.60 13.70 28.57
CA TRP A 185 3.16 13.63 28.39
C TRP A 185 2.80 12.38 27.61
N LEU A 186 1.71 11.75 28.03
CA LEU A 186 1.18 10.55 27.42
C LEU A 186 -0.32 10.72 27.22
N LEU A 187 -0.75 10.60 25.97
CA LEU A 187 -2.13 10.79 25.55
C LEU A 187 -2.74 9.47 25.10
N GLY A 188 -4.05 9.33 25.27
CA GLY A 188 -4.76 8.14 24.84
C GLY A 188 -6.27 8.30 24.77
N TRP A 189 -6.92 7.27 24.21
CA TRP A 189 -8.37 7.23 24.08
C TRP A 189 -9.07 7.13 25.44
N GLY A 190 -10.34 7.55 25.47
CA GLY A 190 -11.10 7.71 26.71
C GLY A 190 -10.76 9.01 27.44
N GLY A 191 -10.21 10.00 26.72
CA GLY A 191 -9.80 11.30 27.27
C GLY A 191 -8.56 11.24 28.17
N MET A 192 -7.70 10.22 27.98
CA MET A 192 -6.55 10.03 28.85
C MET A 192 -5.45 11.04 28.55
N ILE A 193 -5.09 11.84 29.55
CA ILE A 193 -3.96 12.78 29.51
C ILE A 193 -3.16 12.56 30.79
N LEU A 194 -1.92 12.09 30.66
CA LEU A 194 -1.01 11.83 31.78
C LEU A 194 0.23 12.71 31.67
N GLU A 195 0.74 13.16 32.82
CA GLU A 195 1.98 13.91 32.96
C GLU A 195 2.94 13.17 33.92
N THR A 196 4.20 13.05 33.52
CA THR A 196 5.32 12.70 34.41
C THR A 196 6.19 13.93 34.67
N VAL A 197 6.79 13.98 35.86
CA VAL A 197 7.85 14.95 36.23
C VAL A 197 9.10 14.27 36.81
N ASP A 198 9.14 12.94 36.81
CA ASP A 198 10.18 12.09 37.41
C ASP A 198 10.71 10.99 36.45
N GLY A 199 10.62 11.22 35.14
CA GLY A 199 11.17 10.36 34.11
C GLY A 199 10.34 9.10 33.87
N GLY A 200 9.02 9.24 33.94
CA GLY A 200 8.05 8.17 33.75
C GLY A 200 8.07 7.14 34.86
N THR A 201 8.58 7.49 36.05
CA THR A 201 8.52 6.63 37.25
C THR A 201 7.10 6.67 37.82
N THR A 202 6.49 7.85 37.84
CA THR A 202 5.08 8.04 38.14
C THR A 202 4.43 8.90 37.06
N TRP A 203 3.16 8.63 36.78
CA TRP A 203 2.37 9.47 35.89
C TRP A 203 1.08 9.89 36.56
N ASN A 204 0.81 11.19 36.46
CA ASN A 204 -0.33 11.83 37.08
C ASN A 204 -1.38 12.11 36.02
N LYS A 205 -2.59 11.60 36.23
CA LYS A 205 -3.71 11.86 35.34
C LYS A 205 -4.19 13.31 35.48
N LYS A 206 -4.43 13.95 34.35
CA LYS A 206 -5.08 15.26 34.24
C LYS A 206 -6.47 15.05 33.65
N ASP A 207 -7.49 15.38 34.42
CA ASP A 207 -8.88 15.30 33.98
C ASP A 207 -9.32 16.64 33.41
N PHE A 208 -9.83 16.61 32.18
CA PHE A 208 -10.39 17.77 31.49
C PHE A 208 -11.75 17.40 30.90
N ASP A 209 -12.67 18.36 30.89
CA ASP A 209 -13.91 18.23 30.12
C ASP A 209 -13.61 18.57 28.65
N ILE A 210 -13.34 17.54 27.85
CA ILE A 210 -12.91 17.67 26.46
C ILE A 210 -13.92 17.05 25.49
N PRO A 211 -14.12 17.67 24.30
CA PRO A 211 -15.13 17.22 23.34
C PRO A 211 -14.81 15.88 22.66
N GLY A 212 -13.58 15.37 22.75
CA GLY A 212 -13.17 14.14 22.08
C GLY A 212 -11.83 13.60 22.58
N ASN A 213 -11.41 12.45 22.05
CA ASN A 213 -10.14 11.83 22.44
C ASN A 213 -8.95 12.71 22.04
N PRO A 214 -7.95 12.89 22.91
CA PRO A 214 -6.67 13.49 22.53
C PRO A 214 -5.91 12.53 21.62
N GLU A 215 -5.41 13.03 20.50
CA GLU A 215 -4.69 12.24 19.49
C GLU A 215 -3.20 12.60 19.46
N TYR A 216 -2.84 13.87 19.65
CA TYR A 216 -1.46 14.31 19.48
C TYR A 216 -1.10 15.46 20.42
N VAL A 217 0.12 15.41 20.98
CA VAL A 217 0.71 16.50 21.76
C VAL A 217 1.84 17.12 20.93
N TYR A 218 1.84 18.45 20.83
CA TYR A 218 2.88 19.19 20.12
C TYR A 218 3.49 20.27 20.99
N TYR A 219 4.80 20.46 20.85
CA TYR A 219 5.59 21.39 21.64
C TYR A 219 6.08 22.51 20.74
N VAL A 220 5.69 23.74 21.05
CA VAL A 220 6.16 24.92 20.33
C VAL A 220 7.48 25.40 20.95
N ASP A 221 7.53 25.41 22.28
CA ASP A 221 8.74 25.67 23.07
C ASP A 221 8.59 25.10 24.49
N ASP A 222 9.55 25.41 25.35
CA ASP A 222 9.56 25.02 26.77
C ASP A 222 8.29 25.35 27.54
N GLN A 223 7.52 26.36 27.14
CA GLN A 223 6.34 26.88 27.84
C GLN A 223 5.04 26.54 27.12
N VAL A 224 5.03 26.63 25.79
CA VAL A 224 3.83 26.54 24.96
C VAL A 224 3.70 25.15 24.37
N ARG A 225 2.58 24.49 24.65
CA ARG A 225 2.22 23.17 24.09
C ARG A 225 0.77 23.16 23.64
N PHE A 226 0.48 22.26 22.71
CA PHE A 226 -0.85 22.00 22.20
C PHE A 226 -1.21 20.52 22.34
N ILE A 227 -2.49 20.25 22.54
CA ILE A 227 -3.07 18.92 22.36
C ILE A 227 -4.21 19.05 21.34
N CYS A 228 -4.18 18.25 20.28
CA CYS A 228 -5.30 18.16 19.35
C CYS A 228 -5.92 16.76 19.33
N GLY A 229 -7.13 16.63 18.78
CA GLY A 229 -7.77 15.33 18.67
C GLY A 229 -9.19 15.32 18.12
N GLY A 230 -9.98 14.35 18.57
CA GLY A 230 -11.35 14.10 18.15
C GLY A 230 -12.29 15.29 18.36
N ASN A 231 -13.31 15.39 17.49
CA ASN A 231 -14.34 16.43 17.53
C ASN A 231 -13.77 17.87 17.54
N GLY A 232 -12.65 18.08 16.86
CA GLY A 232 -11.99 19.38 16.77
C GLY A 232 -11.29 19.84 18.06
N LEU A 233 -11.00 18.91 18.98
CA LEU A 233 -10.27 19.20 20.22
C LEU A 233 -8.98 19.98 19.93
N MET A 234 -8.80 21.09 20.66
CA MET A 234 -7.59 21.90 20.64
C MET A 234 -7.37 22.51 22.04
N LEU A 235 -6.42 21.99 22.80
CA LEU A 235 -5.98 22.57 24.07
C LEU A 235 -4.67 23.31 23.85
N LYS A 236 -4.48 24.42 24.57
CA LYS A 236 -3.23 25.18 24.61
C LYS A 236 -2.82 25.43 26.06
N THR A 237 -1.55 25.25 26.36
CA THR A 237 -0.92 25.74 27.60
C THR A 237 0.17 26.74 27.25
N THR A 238 0.45 27.67 28.16
CA THR A 238 1.54 28.65 28.06
C THR A 238 2.46 28.63 29.29
N ASN A 239 2.26 27.65 30.19
CA ASN A 239 2.96 27.51 31.45
C ASN A 239 3.32 26.04 31.72
N ARG A 240 3.90 25.38 30.70
CA ARG A 240 4.40 24.01 30.80
C ARG A 240 3.37 22.91 31.05
N GLY A 241 2.10 23.19 30.83
CA GLY A 241 1.01 22.25 31.06
C GLY A 241 0.46 22.28 32.49
N ASP A 242 0.85 23.27 33.29
CA ASP A 242 0.22 23.53 34.60
C ASP A 242 -1.26 23.91 34.41
N ASP A 243 -1.55 24.80 33.45
CA ASP A 243 -2.91 25.17 33.06
C ASP A 243 -3.14 24.98 31.56
N TRP A 244 -4.35 24.53 31.20
CA TRP A 244 -4.78 24.33 29.82
C TRP A 244 -6.05 25.08 29.51
N ARG A 245 -6.11 25.69 28.32
CA ARG A 245 -7.28 26.37 27.80
C ARG A 245 -7.76 25.67 26.53
N LEU A 246 -9.06 25.38 26.46
CA LEU A 246 -9.71 24.94 25.23
C LEU A 246 -9.79 26.11 24.24
N ILE A 247 -9.24 25.90 23.04
CA ILE A 247 -9.25 26.85 21.93
C ILE A 247 -10.27 26.37 20.89
N LYS A 248 -10.96 27.32 20.26
CA LYS A 248 -11.83 26.99 19.13
C LYS A 248 -10.98 26.73 17.89
N SER A 249 -10.94 25.47 17.44
CA SER A 249 -10.24 25.03 16.23
C SER A 249 -10.94 25.44 14.91
N ASN A 250 -12.20 25.87 15.00
CA ASN A 250 -13.08 26.15 13.85
C ASN A 250 -13.35 24.94 12.94
N THR A 251 -13.22 23.73 13.47
CA THR A 251 -13.66 22.50 12.82
C THR A 251 -14.23 21.52 13.84
N GLY A 252 -15.08 20.60 13.39
CA GLY A 252 -15.60 19.49 14.20
C GLY A 252 -14.96 18.14 13.84
N VAL A 253 -13.99 18.10 12.93
CA VAL A 253 -13.33 16.84 12.54
C VAL A 253 -12.24 16.44 13.53
N THR A 254 -11.81 15.19 13.47
CA THR A 254 -10.65 14.73 14.22
C THR A 254 -9.36 15.32 13.63
N LEU A 255 -8.60 16.04 14.46
CA LEU A 255 -7.24 16.48 14.16
C LEU A 255 -6.26 15.39 14.61
N ILE A 256 -5.29 15.05 13.75
CA ILE A 256 -4.38 13.91 13.92
C ILE A 256 -2.95 14.37 14.23
N SER A 257 -2.49 15.46 13.60
CA SER A 257 -1.14 15.98 13.82
C SER A 257 -1.11 17.52 13.78
N MET A 258 -0.03 18.08 14.31
CA MET A 258 0.24 19.52 14.33
C MET A 258 1.72 19.80 14.08
N TYR A 259 1.98 20.98 13.52
CA TYR A 259 3.33 21.49 13.34
C TYR A 259 3.36 23.01 13.48
N PHE A 260 4.41 23.56 14.08
CA PHE A 260 4.67 25.01 14.14
C PHE A 260 6.02 25.37 13.57
N VAL A 261 6.09 26.52 12.91
CA VAL A 261 7.34 27.20 12.56
C VAL A 261 7.46 28.45 13.43
N GLY A 262 8.42 28.44 14.34
CA GLY A 262 8.50 29.46 15.39
C GLY A 262 7.29 29.41 16.31
N LYS A 263 6.92 30.55 16.91
CA LYS A 263 5.84 30.62 17.92
C LYS A 263 4.49 31.08 17.38
N GLU A 264 4.45 31.60 16.16
CA GLU A 264 3.28 32.30 15.61
C GLU A 264 2.55 31.47 14.55
N LYS A 265 3.28 30.80 13.66
CA LYS A 265 2.69 30.07 12.54
C LYS A 265 2.59 28.59 12.85
N GLY A 266 1.38 28.03 12.71
CA GLY A 266 1.14 26.62 12.94
C GLY A 266 0.04 26.05 12.06
N TRP A 267 0.08 24.73 11.88
CA TRP A 267 -0.88 23.96 11.09
C TRP A 267 -1.32 22.76 11.91
N ALA A 268 -2.59 22.39 11.79
CA ALA A 268 -3.10 21.11 12.26
C ALA A 268 -3.83 20.42 11.11
N VAL A 269 -3.61 19.12 10.97
CA VAL A 269 -4.18 18.30 9.90
C VAL A 269 -4.99 17.15 10.47
N GLY A 270 -5.91 16.61 9.68
CA GLY A 270 -6.69 15.46 10.14
C GLY A 270 -7.63 14.87 9.10
N LYS A 271 -8.72 14.28 9.59
CA LYS A 271 -9.66 13.51 8.77
C LYS A 271 -10.40 14.39 7.75
N GLY A 272 -10.79 13.78 6.64
CA GLY A 272 -11.58 14.45 5.60
C GLY A 272 -10.82 15.55 4.86
N GLY A 273 -9.49 15.46 4.78
CA GLY A 273 -8.66 16.45 4.10
C GLY A 273 -8.51 17.78 4.83
N VAL A 274 -8.86 17.86 6.13
CA VAL A 274 -8.85 19.12 6.87
C VAL A 274 -7.44 19.58 7.18
N ILE A 275 -7.17 20.85 6.83
CA ILE A 275 -6.02 21.62 7.27
C ILE A 275 -6.54 22.90 7.92
N ILE A 276 -6.14 23.16 9.15
CA ILE A 276 -6.33 24.46 9.80
C ILE A 276 -4.98 25.13 10.03
N LYS A 277 -4.94 26.44 9.87
CA LYS A 277 -3.74 27.28 10.01
C LYS A 277 -3.96 28.38 11.04
N THR A 278 -2.91 28.72 11.78
CA THR A 278 -2.81 29.88 12.66
C THR A 278 -1.62 30.76 12.29
N GLU A 279 -1.73 32.06 12.55
CA GLU A 279 -0.65 33.05 12.40
C GLU A 279 -0.46 33.91 13.66
N ASP A 280 -1.20 33.61 14.74
CA ASP A 280 -1.17 34.35 16.01
C ASP A 280 -0.78 33.43 17.18
N GLY A 281 -0.05 32.36 16.89
CA GLY A 281 0.43 31.39 17.86
C GLY A 281 -0.69 30.49 18.39
N GLY A 282 -1.71 30.23 17.60
CA GLY A 282 -2.81 29.33 17.94
C GLY A 282 -3.89 29.96 18.81
N GLU A 283 -4.01 31.30 18.83
CA GLU A 283 -5.16 31.99 19.43
C GLU A 283 -6.38 31.88 18.51
N THR A 284 -6.18 31.99 17.19
CA THR A 284 -7.21 31.74 16.18
C THR A 284 -6.72 30.78 15.10
N TRP A 285 -7.65 29.98 14.58
CA TRP A 285 -7.41 28.98 13.54
C TRP A 285 -8.36 29.16 12.38
N LYS A 286 -7.88 29.01 11.14
CA LYS A 286 -8.67 29.14 9.91
C LYS A 286 -8.53 27.89 9.07
N LEU A 287 -9.63 27.43 8.47
CA LEU A 287 -9.61 26.32 7.52
C LEU A 287 -8.92 26.77 6.23
N VAL A 288 -8.07 25.90 5.69
CA VAL A 288 -7.45 26.05 4.37
C VAL A 288 -7.84 24.85 3.50
N ASN A 289 -8.06 25.09 2.22
CA ASN A 289 -8.36 24.03 1.26
C ASN A 289 -7.09 23.22 0.96
N SER A 290 -7.12 21.92 1.24
CA SER A 290 -6.03 20.98 0.94
C SER A 290 -6.05 20.46 -0.49
N GLY A 291 -7.19 20.60 -1.20
CA GLY A 291 -7.41 20.00 -2.52
C GLY A 291 -7.78 18.51 -2.48
N THR A 292 -7.93 17.91 -1.30
CA THR A 292 -8.32 16.50 -1.14
C THR A 292 -9.34 16.33 -0.02
N GLN A 293 -10.05 15.20 -0.03
CA GLN A 293 -10.95 14.78 1.06
C GLN A 293 -10.40 13.55 1.81
N LEU A 294 -9.22 13.06 1.41
CA LEU A 294 -8.55 11.93 2.05
C LEU A 294 -8.02 12.34 3.44
N ASP A 295 -7.98 11.39 4.36
CA ASP A 295 -7.48 11.65 5.70
C ASP A 295 -5.98 11.99 5.66
N LEU A 296 -5.61 13.10 6.31
CA LEU A 296 -4.24 13.58 6.41
C LEU A 296 -3.66 13.15 7.76
N MET A 297 -2.53 12.44 7.72
CA MET A 297 -1.96 11.79 8.92
C MET A 297 -0.95 12.67 9.64
N ASP A 298 -0.12 13.42 8.90
CA ASP A 298 1.00 14.16 9.48
C ASP A 298 1.45 15.33 8.59
N VAL A 299 2.12 16.31 9.20
CA VAL A 299 2.51 17.59 8.56
C VAL A 299 3.88 18.05 9.03
N SER A 300 4.69 18.56 8.10
CA SER A 300 5.99 19.15 8.42
C SER A 300 6.33 20.34 7.52
N PHE A 301 6.90 21.40 8.11
CA PHE A 301 7.34 22.60 7.39
C PHE A 301 8.84 22.86 7.56
N SER A 302 9.47 23.36 6.50
CA SER A 302 10.80 23.98 6.56
C SER A 302 10.69 25.42 7.09
N SER A 303 11.83 25.99 7.51
CA SER A 303 11.88 27.39 7.98
C SER A 303 11.63 28.43 6.89
N TYR A 304 11.61 28.03 5.62
CA TYR A 304 11.43 28.91 4.47
C TYR A 304 9.99 28.95 3.94
N GLY A 305 9.09 28.14 4.50
CA GLY A 305 7.67 28.15 4.17
C GLY A 305 7.20 27.02 3.26
N THR A 306 8.08 26.10 2.90
CA THR A 306 7.71 24.86 2.22
C THR A 306 7.16 23.85 3.22
N GLY A 307 5.95 23.36 2.96
CA GLY A 307 5.24 22.42 3.82
C GLY A 307 4.86 21.17 3.04
N VAL A 308 4.97 20.01 3.68
CA VAL A 308 4.50 18.73 3.15
C VAL A 308 3.50 18.15 4.14
N VAL A 309 2.35 17.71 3.62
CA VAL A 309 1.35 16.94 4.36
C VAL A 309 1.19 15.60 3.66
N LEU A 310 1.11 14.55 4.46
CA LEU A 310 0.94 13.18 3.99
C LEU A 310 -0.40 12.60 4.46
N GLY A 311 -0.83 11.48 3.86
CA GLY A 311 -2.08 10.83 4.26
C GLY A 311 -2.27 9.41 3.74
N VAL A 312 -3.52 8.96 3.82
CA VAL A 312 -3.97 7.67 3.27
C VAL A 312 -3.79 7.61 1.76
N GLU A 313 -3.74 6.40 1.22
CA GLU A 313 -3.63 6.16 -0.23
C GLU A 313 -2.42 6.84 -0.89
N GLY A 314 -1.30 6.91 -0.15
CA GLY A 314 -0.06 7.55 -0.60
C GLY A 314 -0.16 9.05 -0.79
N THR A 315 -1.19 9.72 -0.23
CA THR A 315 -1.38 11.16 -0.37
C THR A 315 -0.12 11.92 0.05
N LEU A 316 0.33 12.83 -0.82
CA LEU A 316 1.40 13.78 -0.59
C LEU A 316 1.00 15.10 -1.22
N ILE A 317 0.74 16.11 -0.39
CA ILE A 317 0.46 17.47 -0.86
C ILE A 317 1.55 18.41 -0.35
N ARG A 318 1.96 19.36 -1.21
CA ARG A 318 3.02 20.33 -0.94
C ARG A 318 2.52 21.75 -1.10
N THR A 319 3.00 22.63 -0.24
CA THR A 319 2.88 24.09 -0.33
C THR A 319 4.27 24.70 -0.39
N ASP A 320 4.41 25.80 -1.13
CA ASP A 320 5.60 26.65 -1.15
C ASP A 320 5.28 28.09 -0.69
N ASP A 321 4.07 28.31 -0.14
CA ASP A 321 3.53 29.62 0.23
C ASP A 321 2.97 29.66 1.66
N TRP A 322 3.60 28.93 2.60
CA TRP A 322 3.18 28.85 4.01
C TRP A 322 1.77 28.26 4.21
N GLY A 323 1.41 27.31 3.34
CA GLY A 323 0.15 26.59 3.41
C GLY A 323 -1.05 27.48 3.10
N GLU A 324 -0.90 28.48 2.22
CA GLU A 324 -2.02 29.21 1.63
C GLU A 324 -2.64 28.38 0.49
N THR A 325 -1.79 27.75 -0.32
CA THR A 325 -2.19 26.81 -1.37
C THR A 325 -1.45 25.49 -1.26
N TRP A 326 -2.14 24.41 -1.65
CA TRP A 326 -1.63 23.04 -1.58
C TRP A 326 -1.74 22.38 -2.97
N THR A 327 -0.70 21.64 -3.34
CA THR A 327 -0.59 20.95 -4.62
C THR A 327 -0.32 19.48 -4.39
N ASP A 328 -1.07 18.59 -5.04
CA ASP A 328 -0.77 17.16 -5.02
C ASP A 328 0.50 16.88 -5.84
N VAL A 329 1.51 16.28 -5.20
CA VAL A 329 2.79 15.94 -5.84
C VAL A 329 2.89 14.46 -6.19
N THR A 330 1.84 13.68 -5.95
CA THR A 330 1.74 12.30 -6.42
C THR A 330 1.45 12.26 -7.93
N LYS A 331 1.86 11.17 -8.60
CA LYS A 331 1.60 10.98 -10.03
C LYS A 331 0.62 9.86 -10.27
N GLY A 332 -0.31 10.16 -11.18
CA GLY A 332 -1.29 9.25 -11.75
C GLY A 332 -2.55 9.06 -10.89
N PRO A 333 -3.60 8.47 -11.47
CA PRO A 333 -4.95 8.52 -10.89
C PRO A 333 -5.10 7.55 -9.71
N ARG A 334 -6.06 7.85 -8.83
CA ARG A 334 -6.42 6.99 -7.67
C ARG A 334 -7.63 6.09 -7.94
N SER A 335 -8.11 6.04 -9.18
CA SER A 335 -9.28 5.24 -9.56
C SER A 335 -9.03 3.75 -9.36
N SER A 336 -10.07 3.01 -8.96
CA SER A 336 -9.95 1.56 -8.79
C SER A 336 -9.94 0.86 -10.13
N PHE A 337 -8.83 0.21 -10.46
CA PHE A 337 -8.67 -0.53 -11.71
C PHE A 337 -9.22 -1.94 -11.59
N TYR A 338 -9.91 -2.40 -12.65
CA TYR A 338 -10.63 -3.68 -12.67
C TYR A 338 -10.03 -4.71 -13.60
N ASP A 339 -9.30 -4.28 -14.62
CA ASP A 339 -8.73 -5.19 -15.59
C ASP A 339 -7.42 -4.63 -16.16
N VAL A 340 -6.52 -5.53 -16.58
CA VAL A 340 -5.22 -5.19 -17.15
C VAL A 340 -4.82 -6.19 -18.22
N GLN A 341 -4.40 -5.68 -19.37
CA GLN A 341 -3.86 -6.51 -20.44
C GLN A 341 -2.77 -5.77 -21.20
N PHE A 342 -1.66 -6.46 -21.38
CA PHE A 342 -0.57 -6.13 -22.27
C PHE A 342 -0.64 -7.02 -23.49
N THR A 343 -0.54 -6.40 -24.66
CA THR A 343 -0.48 -7.06 -25.97
C THR A 343 0.96 -7.39 -26.35
N ASP A 344 1.93 -6.67 -25.76
CA ASP A 344 3.36 -6.92 -25.82
C ASP A 344 4.06 -6.36 -24.55
N GLU A 345 5.38 -6.50 -24.40
CA GLU A 345 6.09 -6.03 -23.20
C GLU A 345 6.05 -4.51 -22.98
N LEU A 346 5.66 -3.72 -23.98
CA LEU A 346 5.64 -2.26 -23.94
C LEU A 346 4.22 -1.68 -23.94
N THR A 347 3.31 -2.29 -24.68
CA THR A 347 1.95 -1.80 -24.91
C THR A 347 0.98 -2.51 -23.98
N GLY A 348 0.28 -1.73 -23.14
CA GLY A 348 -0.70 -2.27 -22.22
C GLY A 348 -1.83 -1.30 -21.91
N TYR A 349 -2.91 -1.86 -21.39
CA TYR A 349 -4.17 -1.19 -21.14
C TYR A 349 -4.68 -1.55 -19.75
N THR A 350 -5.31 -0.60 -19.09
CA THR A 350 -6.03 -0.82 -17.83
C THR A 350 -7.27 0.06 -17.81
N LEU A 351 -8.31 -0.39 -17.14
CA LEU A 351 -9.56 0.35 -17.00
C LEU A 351 -10.03 0.41 -15.56
N SER A 352 -10.84 1.39 -15.25
CA SER A 352 -11.37 1.62 -13.91
C SER A 352 -12.87 1.82 -13.89
N ARG A 353 -13.42 1.69 -12.67
CA ARG A 353 -14.86 1.79 -12.43
C ARG A 353 -15.47 3.13 -12.77
N ASP A 354 -14.71 4.21 -12.72
CA ASP A 354 -15.18 5.56 -13.08
C ASP A 354 -15.21 5.80 -14.60
N GLY A 355 -15.01 4.74 -15.40
CA GLY A 355 -15.05 4.82 -16.86
C GLY A 355 -13.72 5.23 -17.48
N MET A 356 -12.67 5.34 -16.66
CA MET A 356 -11.36 5.69 -17.17
C MET A 356 -10.68 4.49 -17.85
N LEU A 357 -10.13 4.73 -19.03
CA LEU A 357 -9.29 3.78 -19.78
C LEU A 357 -7.91 4.40 -19.93
N MET A 358 -6.87 3.66 -19.58
CA MET A 358 -5.49 4.11 -19.70
C MET A 358 -4.68 3.16 -20.56
N LYS A 359 -3.76 3.73 -21.33
CA LYS A 359 -2.81 3.00 -22.17
C LYS A 359 -1.39 3.38 -21.82
N THR A 360 -0.49 2.40 -21.82
CA THR A 360 0.95 2.59 -21.84
C THR A 360 1.53 2.09 -23.16
N ALA A 361 2.62 2.71 -23.62
CA ALA A 361 3.40 2.28 -24.78
C ALA A 361 4.89 2.10 -24.43
N ASN A 362 5.23 2.13 -23.13
CA ASN A 362 6.61 2.12 -22.64
C ASN A 362 6.77 1.20 -21.42
N GLY A 363 5.96 0.13 -21.33
CA GLY A 363 6.05 -0.86 -20.26
C GLY A 363 5.60 -0.29 -18.91
N GLY A 364 4.53 0.50 -18.92
CA GLY A 364 3.88 1.10 -17.75
C GLY A 364 4.70 2.17 -17.03
N ASN A 365 5.71 2.76 -17.68
CA ASN A 365 6.44 3.90 -17.12
C ASN A 365 5.61 5.18 -17.17
N GLU A 366 4.80 5.33 -18.22
CA GLU A 366 3.80 6.40 -18.36
C GLU A 366 2.50 5.80 -18.88
N TRP A 367 1.40 6.44 -18.50
CA TRP A 367 0.06 6.05 -18.90
C TRP A 367 -0.70 7.28 -19.40
N SER A 368 -1.35 7.13 -20.56
CA SER A 368 -2.21 8.15 -21.18
C SER A 368 -3.68 7.76 -21.06
N ASP A 369 -4.52 8.72 -20.72
CA ASP A 369 -5.98 8.57 -20.72
C ASP A 369 -6.52 8.46 -22.15
N LEU A 370 -7.29 7.39 -22.41
CA LEU A 370 -8.00 7.09 -23.66
C LEU A 370 -9.51 6.86 -23.42
N SER A 371 -10.05 7.42 -22.34
CA SER A 371 -11.44 7.22 -21.94
C SER A 371 -12.41 7.65 -23.06
N PRO A 372 -13.41 6.82 -23.40
CA PRO A 372 -14.46 7.25 -24.31
C PRO A 372 -15.28 8.39 -23.70
N SER A 373 -15.68 9.37 -24.51
CA SER A 373 -16.40 10.58 -24.07
C SER A 373 -17.79 10.32 -23.45
N SER A 374 -18.27 9.07 -23.47
CA SER A 374 -19.55 8.61 -22.93
C SER A 374 -19.43 7.40 -22.00
N ALA A 375 -18.24 7.12 -21.45
CA ALA A 375 -18.01 5.91 -20.66
C ALA A 375 -18.89 5.87 -19.39
N VAL A 376 -19.65 4.79 -19.24
CA VAL A 376 -20.22 4.35 -17.96
C VAL A 376 -19.17 3.49 -17.25
N GLU A 377 -19.38 3.11 -16.00
CA GLU A 377 -18.48 2.24 -15.25
C GLU A 377 -18.03 1.01 -16.08
N LEU A 378 -16.71 0.84 -16.27
CA LEU A 378 -16.12 -0.25 -17.06
C LEU A 378 -15.70 -1.42 -16.16
N ARG A 379 -15.70 -2.65 -16.71
CA ARG A 379 -15.44 -3.89 -15.95
C ARG A 379 -14.34 -4.78 -16.53
N ALA A 380 -14.31 -4.97 -17.84
CA ALA A 380 -13.35 -5.84 -18.50
C ALA A 380 -12.96 -5.30 -19.89
N LEU A 381 -11.75 -5.63 -20.31
CA LEU A 381 -11.20 -5.34 -21.63
C LEU A 381 -10.61 -6.60 -22.24
N ASP A 382 -10.67 -6.67 -23.57
CA ASP A 382 -9.88 -7.63 -24.32
C ASP A 382 -9.41 -7.03 -25.64
N PHE A 383 -8.09 -6.94 -25.80
CA PHE A 383 -7.38 -6.52 -27.00
C PHE A 383 -6.78 -7.76 -27.65
N HIS A 384 -7.40 -8.18 -28.75
CA HIS A 384 -6.88 -9.26 -29.60
C HIS A 384 -5.49 -8.90 -30.15
N ASP A 385 -5.30 -7.64 -30.51
CA ASP A 385 -4.04 -7.08 -30.98
C ASP A 385 -3.94 -5.57 -30.67
N ASN A 386 -2.86 -4.93 -31.12
CA ASN A 386 -2.61 -3.50 -30.88
C ASN A 386 -3.62 -2.53 -31.52
N SER A 387 -4.51 -3.04 -32.37
CA SER A 387 -5.53 -2.28 -33.11
C SER A 387 -6.95 -2.66 -32.73
N THR A 388 -7.24 -3.94 -32.55
CA THR A 388 -8.59 -4.47 -32.36
C THR A 388 -8.80 -4.88 -30.91
N GLY A 389 -9.86 -4.36 -30.30
CA GLY A 389 -10.21 -4.71 -28.93
C GLY A 389 -11.63 -4.30 -28.55
N TRP A 390 -12.04 -4.77 -27.38
CA TRP A 390 -13.36 -4.58 -26.82
C TRP A 390 -13.29 -4.19 -25.35
N ILE A 391 -14.28 -3.42 -24.91
CA ILE A 391 -14.50 -3.09 -23.50
C ILE A 391 -15.97 -3.28 -23.16
N VAL A 392 -16.24 -3.72 -21.94
CA VAL A 392 -17.60 -3.93 -21.44
C VAL A 392 -17.78 -3.35 -20.04
N GLY A 393 -19.02 -3.07 -19.66
CA GLY A 393 -19.32 -2.50 -18.36
C GLY A 393 -20.81 -2.41 -18.03
N PHE A 394 -21.12 -1.44 -17.17
CA PHE A 394 -22.45 -1.26 -16.61
C PHE A 394 -23.49 -0.81 -17.64
N ARG A 395 -24.76 -1.06 -17.32
CA ARG A 395 -25.93 -0.74 -18.12
C ARG A 395 -25.89 -1.36 -19.51
N GLY A 396 -25.22 -2.50 -19.67
CA GLY A 396 -25.06 -3.22 -20.94
C GLY A 396 -24.11 -2.57 -21.92
N MET A 397 -23.25 -1.65 -21.47
CA MET A 397 -22.26 -1.00 -22.33
C MET A 397 -21.30 -2.03 -22.94
N ILE A 398 -21.18 -2.01 -24.26
CA ILE A 398 -20.15 -2.71 -25.02
C ILE A 398 -19.56 -1.74 -26.03
N ALA A 399 -18.25 -1.64 -26.13
CA ALA A 399 -17.60 -0.87 -27.18
C ALA A 399 -16.48 -1.66 -27.86
N ALA A 400 -16.31 -1.43 -29.16
CA ALA A 400 -15.25 -2.04 -29.97
C ALA A 400 -14.35 -0.96 -30.57
N THR A 401 -13.06 -1.25 -30.68
CA THR A 401 -12.08 -0.42 -31.39
C THR A 401 -11.40 -1.24 -32.49
N LYS A 402 -10.99 -0.56 -33.57
CA LYS A 402 -10.18 -1.12 -34.67
C LYS A 402 -8.93 -0.27 -34.97
N ASP A 403 -8.63 0.69 -34.10
CA ASP A 403 -7.54 1.66 -34.24
C ASP A 403 -6.77 1.87 -32.93
N GLY A 404 -6.74 0.84 -32.08
CA GLY A 404 -5.91 0.79 -30.89
C GLY A 404 -6.40 1.70 -29.76
N ALA A 405 -7.73 1.79 -29.61
CA ALA A 405 -8.46 2.66 -28.69
C ALA A 405 -8.38 4.15 -29.01
N SER A 406 -8.14 4.51 -30.29
CA SER A 406 -8.23 5.91 -30.72
C SER A 406 -9.69 6.33 -30.93
N THR A 407 -10.52 5.42 -31.41
CA THR A 407 -11.97 5.57 -31.52
C THR A 407 -12.71 4.32 -31.04
N TRP A 408 -13.96 4.52 -30.61
CA TRP A 408 -14.83 3.47 -30.05
C TRP A 408 -16.19 3.45 -30.76
N ASN A 409 -16.59 2.27 -31.22
CA ASN A 409 -17.96 1.98 -31.64
C ASN A 409 -18.77 1.50 -30.43
N VAL A 410 -19.42 2.45 -29.73
CA VAL A 410 -20.17 2.21 -28.50
C VAL A 410 -21.59 1.71 -28.83
N GLN A 411 -21.98 0.62 -28.17
CA GLN A 411 -23.28 -0.04 -28.26
C GLN A 411 -23.79 -0.43 -26.87
N GLN A 412 -25.01 -0.93 -26.83
CA GLN A 412 -25.66 -1.46 -25.63
C GLN A 412 -26.29 -2.81 -25.94
N ASN A 413 -26.25 -3.76 -25.02
CA ASN A 413 -27.02 -5.00 -25.16
C ASN A 413 -28.54 -4.75 -25.09
N GLU A 414 -29.34 -5.72 -25.52
CA GLU A 414 -30.79 -5.55 -25.73
C GLU A 414 -31.53 -5.23 -24.43
N LYS A 415 -31.06 -5.80 -23.31
CA LYS A 415 -31.73 -5.71 -21.99
C LYS A 415 -31.17 -4.63 -21.07
N GLY A 416 -30.04 -4.01 -21.41
CA GLY A 416 -29.32 -3.05 -20.57
C GLY A 416 -28.71 -3.66 -19.31
N TYR A 417 -28.49 -4.98 -19.26
CA TYR A 417 -27.90 -5.68 -18.13
C TYR A 417 -26.37 -5.51 -18.10
N ASP A 418 -25.79 -5.36 -16.91
CA ASP A 418 -24.35 -5.15 -16.73
C ASP A 418 -23.55 -6.32 -17.29
N LEU A 419 -22.41 -6.00 -17.91
CA LEU A 419 -21.45 -6.95 -18.46
C LEU A 419 -20.17 -6.93 -17.66
N ASN A 420 -19.68 -8.13 -17.32
CA ASN A 420 -18.59 -8.34 -16.37
C ASN A 420 -17.31 -8.86 -17.03
N GLY A 421 -17.42 -9.59 -18.13
CA GLY A 421 -16.28 -10.18 -18.83
C GLY A 421 -16.45 -10.17 -20.34
N VAL A 422 -15.34 -10.09 -21.07
CA VAL A 422 -15.29 -10.17 -22.53
C VAL A 422 -14.01 -10.88 -22.95
N GLU A 423 -14.09 -11.75 -23.95
CA GLU A 423 -12.91 -12.36 -24.58
C GLU A 423 -13.16 -12.57 -26.07
N SER A 424 -12.12 -12.39 -26.88
CA SER A 424 -12.12 -12.60 -28.32
C SER A 424 -11.41 -13.88 -28.72
N LYS A 425 -11.98 -14.53 -29.73
CA LYS A 425 -11.32 -15.62 -30.46
C LYS A 425 -10.41 -15.04 -31.54
N ASP A 426 -10.91 -14.03 -32.23
CA ASP A 426 -10.22 -13.33 -33.32
C ASP A 426 -10.81 -11.92 -33.51
N ALA A 427 -10.28 -11.17 -34.48
CA ALA A 427 -10.73 -9.81 -34.81
C ALA A 427 -12.23 -9.67 -35.17
N ASN A 428 -12.94 -10.78 -35.45
CA ASN A 428 -14.35 -10.79 -35.80
C ASN A 428 -15.25 -11.39 -34.72
N ILE A 429 -14.78 -12.41 -34.00
CA ILE A 429 -15.58 -13.15 -33.03
C ILE A 429 -15.14 -12.84 -31.60
N ALA A 430 -16.08 -12.31 -30.80
CA ALA A 430 -15.92 -12.11 -29.37
C ALA A 430 -17.22 -12.42 -28.61
N VAL A 431 -17.06 -12.84 -27.36
CA VAL A 431 -18.16 -13.15 -26.44
C VAL A 431 -18.03 -12.26 -25.21
N ALA A 432 -19.14 -11.64 -24.81
CA ALA A 432 -19.27 -10.89 -23.56
C ALA A 432 -20.31 -11.55 -22.65
N VAL A 433 -20.06 -11.56 -21.35
CA VAL A 433 -20.95 -12.18 -20.34
C VAL A 433 -21.22 -11.23 -19.18
N GLY A 434 -22.35 -11.42 -18.49
CA GLY A 434 -22.72 -10.53 -17.40
C GLY A 434 -23.87 -10.98 -16.51
N THR A 435 -24.50 -9.99 -15.88
CA THR A 435 -25.61 -10.17 -14.94
C THR A 435 -26.80 -10.88 -15.59
N LYS A 436 -27.60 -11.58 -14.78
CA LYS A 436 -28.81 -12.29 -15.24
C LYS A 436 -28.55 -13.32 -16.35
N GLY A 437 -27.39 -13.98 -16.32
CA GLY A 437 -26.98 -14.95 -17.32
C GLY A 437 -26.81 -14.35 -18.72
N THR A 438 -26.56 -13.04 -18.84
CA THR A 438 -26.42 -12.38 -20.15
C THR A 438 -25.20 -12.91 -20.89
N ILE A 439 -25.39 -13.27 -22.16
CA ILE A 439 -24.33 -13.67 -23.09
C ILE A 439 -24.55 -12.93 -24.40
N CYS A 440 -23.59 -12.10 -24.80
CA CYS A 440 -23.61 -11.37 -26.06
C CYS A 440 -22.49 -11.88 -26.97
N VAL A 441 -22.77 -12.06 -28.25
CA VAL A 441 -21.81 -12.54 -29.25
C VAL A 441 -21.74 -11.54 -30.40
N THR A 442 -20.53 -11.28 -30.89
CA THR A 442 -20.31 -10.62 -32.17
C THR A 442 -19.60 -11.57 -33.12
N THR A 443 -19.90 -11.46 -34.42
CA THR A 443 -19.22 -12.21 -35.49
C THR A 443 -18.70 -11.29 -36.60
N ASN A 444 -18.73 -9.97 -36.38
CA ASN A 444 -18.28 -8.95 -37.33
C ASN A 444 -17.38 -7.88 -36.68
N GLY A 445 -16.72 -8.25 -35.58
CA GLY A 445 -15.73 -7.44 -34.90
C GLY A 445 -16.35 -6.25 -34.16
N GLY A 446 -17.50 -6.48 -33.52
CA GLY A 446 -18.24 -5.46 -32.80
C GLY A 446 -18.97 -4.46 -33.68
N GLY A 447 -19.24 -4.79 -34.96
CA GLY A 447 -20.16 -4.02 -35.79
C GLY A 447 -21.61 -4.14 -35.29
N SER A 448 -21.97 -5.32 -34.80
CA SER A 448 -23.21 -5.62 -34.09
C SER A 448 -23.01 -6.75 -33.08
N TRP A 449 -23.82 -6.75 -32.03
CA TRP A 449 -23.88 -7.80 -31.01
C TRP A 449 -25.27 -8.42 -30.97
N SER A 450 -25.34 -9.74 -30.74
CA SER A 450 -26.60 -10.47 -30.54
C SER A 450 -26.57 -11.24 -29.22
N GLU A 451 -27.69 -11.31 -28.50
CA GLU A 451 -27.79 -12.14 -27.28
C GLU A 451 -27.95 -13.62 -27.63
N ALA A 452 -27.15 -14.48 -26.99
CA ALA A 452 -27.27 -15.93 -27.08
C ALA A 452 -28.16 -16.47 -25.94
N PRO A 453 -28.92 -17.55 -26.16
CA PRO A 453 -29.68 -18.20 -25.08
C PRO A 453 -28.76 -18.71 -23.97
N SER A 454 -29.09 -18.37 -22.71
CA SER A 454 -28.39 -18.86 -21.52
C SER A 454 -29.24 -19.90 -20.78
N PRO A 455 -28.65 -21.01 -20.30
CA PRO A 455 -29.35 -22.01 -19.50
C PRO A 455 -29.55 -21.58 -18.03
N THR A 456 -29.03 -20.41 -17.62
CA THR A 456 -29.05 -19.92 -16.24
C THR A 456 -29.40 -18.43 -16.17
N GLU A 457 -29.91 -17.99 -15.02
CA GLU A 457 -30.08 -16.57 -14.67
C GLU A 457 -29.04 -16.08 -13.65
N GLU A 458 -28.11 -16.94 -13.24
CA GLU A 458 -27.02 -16.56 -12.36
C GLU A 458 -26.07 -15.56 -13.06
N GLU A 459 -25.43 -14.71 -12.28
CA GLU A 459 -24.47 -13.74 -12.80
C GLU A 459 -23.22 -14.45 -13.33
N LEU A 460 -22.80 -14.11 -14.55
CA LEU A 460 -21.56 -14.57 -15.16
C LEU A 460 -20.49 -13.49 -14.97
N PHE A 461 -19.29 -13.90 -14.55
CA PHE A 461 -18.20 -13.01 -14.20
C PHE A 461 -17.09 -12.98 -15.26
N ALA A 462 -16.76 -14.13 -15.86
CA ALA A 462 -15.70 -14.22 -16.86
C ALA A 462 -16.01 -15.28 -17.91
N VAL A 463 -15.38 -15.16 -19.07
CA VAL A 463 -15.51 -16.07 -20.21
C VAL A 463 -14.13 -16.28 -20.84
N THR A 464 -13.86 -17.48 -21.37
CA THR A 464 -12.66 -17.76 -22.14
C THR A 464 -12.88 -18.64 -23.35
N TYR A 465 -12.08 -18.44 -24.40
CA TYR A 465 -12.06 -19.26 -25.59
C TYR A 465 -11.11 -20.44 -25.41
N LEU A 466 -11.62 -21.66 -25.64
CA LEU A 466 -10.85 -22.90 -25.54
C LEU A 466 -10.21 -23.35 -26.86
N GLY A 467 -10.53 -22.74 -28.00
CA GLY A 467 -10.20 -23.34 -29.29
C GLY A 467 -11.34 -24.16 -29.87
N GLU A 468 -11.24 -24.50 -31.16
CA GLU A 468 -12.22 -25.33 -31.88
C GLU A 468 -13.70 -24.88 -31.71
N MET A 469 -13.93 -23.56 -31.68
CA MET A 469 -15.26 -22.95 -31.45
C MET A 469 -15.84 -23.17 -30.05
N CYS A 470 -15.05 -23.71 -29.11
CA CYS A 470 -15.46 -23.93 -27.74
C CYS A 470 -15.12 -22.76 -26.82
N TRP A 471 -16.03 -22.49 -25.88
CA TRP A 471 -15.95 -21.40 -24.91
C TRP A 471 -16.39 -21.89 -23.54
N ILE A 472 -15.84 -21.31 -22.48
CA ILE A 472 -16.31 -21.52 -21.11
C ILE A 472 -16.63 -20.17 -20.46
N ALA A 473 -17.79 -20.08 -19.81
CA ALA A 473 -18.15 -18.95 -18.95
C ALA A 473 -18.30 -19.44 -17.50
N VAL A 474 -17.89 -18.63 -16.54
CA VAL A 474 -17.97 -18.93 -15.11
C VAL A 474 -18.72 -17.84 -14.36
N GLY A 475 -19.40 -18.21 -13.28
CA GLY A 475 -20.31 -17.31 -12.59
C GLY A 475 -20.61 -17.62 -11.13
N ALA A 476 -21.63 -16.95 -10.62
CA ALA A 476 -22.13 -17.09 -9.25
C ALA A 476 -22.58 -18.53 -8.95
N LYS A 477 -22.55 -18.90 -7.67
CA LYS A 477 -23.00 -20.21 -7.16
C LYS A 477 -22.36 -21.43 -7.84
N GLY A 478 -21.11 -21.29 -8.29
CA GLY A 478 -20.39 -22.37 -8.95
C GLY A 478 -20.80 -22.62 -10.40
N THR A 479 -21.48 -21.67 -11.05
CA THR A 479 -21.93 -21.81 -12.45
C THR A 479 -20.74 -21.96 -13.40
N ILE A 480 -20.77 -23.01 -14.22
CA ILE A 480 -19.87 -23.18 -15.37
C ILE A 480 -20.74 -23.48 -16.59
N LEU A 481 -20.59 -22.69 -17.65
CA LEU A 481 -21.25 -22.89 -18.93
C LEU A 481 -20.21 -23.22 -19.99
N ARG A 482 -20.59 -24.07 -20.96
CA ARG A 482 -19.79 -24.37 -22.14
C ARG A 482 -20.58 -24.19 -23.42
N SER A 483 -19.92 -23.62 -24.43
CA SER A 483 -20.36 -23.61 -25.82
C SER A 483 -19.32 -24.32 -26.68
N CYS A 484 -19.71 -24.90 -27.80
CA CYS A 484 -18.82 -25.46 -28.84
C CYS A 484 -19.30 -25.10 -30.26
N ASN A 485 -19.96 -23.95 -30.38
CA ASN A 485 -20.44 -23.39 -31.63
C ASN A 485 -20.33 -21.86 -31.64
N ASP A 486 -19.15 -21.36 -31.24
CA ASP A 486 -18.80 -19.94 -31.18
C ASP A 486 -19.79 -19.09 -30.35
N GLY A 487 -20.20 -19.63 -29.20
CA GLY A 487 -21.06 -18.92 -28.25
C GLY A 487 -22.54 -18.88 -28.64
N ALA A 488 -22.95 -19.54 -29.72
CA ALA A 488 -24.34 -19.51 -30.19
C ALA A 488 -25.32 -20.26 -29.27
N SER A 489 -24.88 -21.33 -28.61
CA SER A 489 -25.65 -22.05 -27.60
C SER A 489 -24.76 -22.57 -26.47
N TRP A 490 -25.33 -22.65 -25.26
CA TRP A 490 -24.61 -22.98 -24.04
C TRP A 490 -25.28 -24.09 -23.25
N MET A 491 -24.47 -24.90 -22.57
CA MET A 491 -24.90 -25.91 -21.62
C MET A 491 -24.17 -25.75 -20.29
N GLU A 492 -24.83 -26.11 -19.19
CA GLU A 492 -24.25 -26.06 -17.85
C GLU A 492 -23.41 -27.31 -17.57
N LEU A 493 -22.29 -27.12 -16.87
CA LEU A 493 -21.37 -28.16 -16.42
C LEU A 493 -21.26 -28.16 -14.89
N ALA A 494 -20.98 -29.32 -14.31
CA ALA A 494 -20.82 -29.45 -12.87
C ALA A 494 -19.44 -28.96 -12.39
N SER A 495 -19.41 -27.95 -11.52
CA SER A 495 -18.19 -27.42 -10.90
C SER A 495 -17.82 -28.11 -9.57
N ASN A 496 -18.76 -28.83 -8.96
CA ASN A 496 -18.63 -29.43 -7.62
C ASN A 496 -18.33 -28.41 -6.50
N THR A 497 -18.75 -27.16 -6.67
CA THR A 497 -18.66 -26.09 -5.66
C THR A 497 -19.86 -25.16 -5.78
N ASP A 498 -20.19 -24.47 -4.69
CA ASP A 498 -21.22 -23.42 -4.64
C ASP A 498 -20.60 -22.01 -4.47
N ALA A 499 -19.28 -21.92 -4.49
CA ALA A 499 -18.57 -20.64 -4.45
C ALA A 499 -18.72 -19.88 -5.76
N ASP A 500 -18.83 -18.55 -5.67
CA ASP A 500 -18.78 -17.70 -6.86
C ASP A 500 -17.43 -17.83 -7.54
N LEU A 501 -17.46 -18.10 -8.85
CA LEU A 501 -16.31 -18.28 -9.72
C LEU A 501 -16.06 -16.98 -10.48
N LEU A 502 -15.01 -16.25 -10.09
CA LEU A 502 -14.83 -14.84 -10.43
C LEU A 502 -14.01 -14.62 -11.71
N ASN A 503 -13.10 -15.52 -12.03
CA ASN A 503 -12.22 -15.37 -13.19
C ASN A 503 -11.76 -16.74 -13.71
N ILE A 504 -11.50 -16.83 -15.02
CA ILE A 504 -11.03 -18.04 -15.70
C ILE A 504 -9.87 -17.69 -16.63
N CYS A 505 -8.90 -18.59 -16.73
CA CYS A 505 -7.77 -18.49 -17.66
C CYS A 505 -7.56 -19.84 -18.35
N ASN A 506 -7.33 -19.80 -19.66
CA ASN A 506 -6.94 -20.93 -20.50
C ASN A 506 -5.57 -20.65 -21.15
N VAL A 507 -4.78 -21.70 -21.40
CA VAL A 507 -3.49 -21.61 -22.10
C VAL A 507 -3.38 -22.45 -23.37
N ASP A 508 -4.18 -23.51 -23.54
CA ASP A 508 -4.01 -24.45 -24.65
C ASP A 508 -5.29 -25.19 -25.12
N GLY A 509 -6.44 -24.86 -24.54
CA GLY A 509 -7.73 -25.45 -24.87
C GLY A 509 -8.09 -26.73 -24.10
N THR A 510 -7.12 -27.35 -23.45
CA THR A 510 -7.33 -28.49 -22.55
C THR A 510 -7.15 -28.10 -21.09
N HIS A 511 -6.29 -27.12 -20.80
CA HIS A 511 -6.02 -26.64 -19.45
C HIS A 511 -6.68 -25.29 -19.19
N ALA A 512 -7.58 -25.27 -18.21
CA ALA A 512 -8.14 -24.03 -17.69
C ALA A 512 -8.18 -24.02 -16.17
N TRP A 513 -8.06 -22.83 -15.58
CA TRP A 513 -8.10 -22.61 -14.14
C TRP A 513 -9.07 -21.50 -13.82
N VAL A 514 -9.79 -21.68 -12.72
CA VAL A 514 -10.81 -20.74 -12.27
C VAL A 514 -10.51 -20.37 -10.82
N SER A 515 -10.53 -19.06 -10.52
CA SER A 515 -10.46 -18.54 -9.16
C SER A 515 -11.82 -18.04 -8.69
N GLY A 516 -12.03 -18.04 -7.38
CA GLY A 516 -13.31 -17.63 -6.82
C GLY A 516 -13.26 -17.20 -5.36
N THR A 517 -14.45 -17.06 -4.79
CA THR A 517 -14.64 -16.70 -3.39
C THR A 517 -14.19 -17.81 -2.43
N ARG A 518 -13.95 -17.45 -1.16
CA ARG A 518 -13.60 -18.40 -0.09
C ARG A 518 -12.35 -19.25 -0.40
N GLY A 519 -11.37 -18.66 -1.09
CA GLY A 519 -10.14 -19.34 -1.52
C GLY A 519 -10.32 -20.38 -2.62
N THR A 520 -11.47 -20.42 -3.29
CA THR A 520 -11.76 -21.46 -4.29
C THR A 520 -10.85 -21.32 -5.50
N VAL A 521 -10.17 -22.42 -5.85
CA VAL A 521 -9.53 -22.60 -7.15
C VAL A 521 -9.93 -23.97 -7.66
N ILE A 522 -10.41 -24.04 -8.90
CA ILE A 522 -10.67 -25.30 -9.61
C ILE A 522 -9.90 -25.29 -10.93
N LEU A 523 -9.57 -26.47 -11.44
CA LEU A 523 -8.91 -26.62 -12.73
C LEU A 523 -9.43 -27.81 -13.51
N THR A 524 -9.21 -27.77 -14.82
CA THR A 524 -9.48 -28.83 -15.77
C THR A 524 -8.21 -29.08 -16.60
N THR A 525 -8.03 -30.32 -17.05
CA THR A 525 -6.98 -30.73 -18.00
C THR A 525 -7.56 -31.47 -19.21
N ASP A 526 -8.88 -31.40 -19.38
CA ASP A 526 -9.65 -32.11 -20.41
C ASP A 526 -10.62 -31.18 -21.15
N GLY A 527 -10.34 -29.88 -21.17
CA GLY A 527 -11.16 -28.89 -21.90
C GLY A 527 -12.49 -28.59 -21.23
N GLY A 528 -12.56 -28.73 -19.91
CA GLY A 528 -13.73 -28.44 -19.08
C GLY A 528 -14.69 -29.59 -18.88
N ASP A 529 -14.40 -30.79 -19.40
CA ASP A 529 -15.24 -31.97 -19.20
C ASP A 529 -15.28 -32.39 -17.71
N THR A 530 -14.15 -32.28 -17.01
CA THR A 530 -14.06 -32.49 -15.55
C THR A 530 -13.29 -31.38 -14.84
N TRP A 531 -13.65 -31.16 -13.58
CA TRP A 531 -13.08 -30.11 -12.73
C TRP A 531 -12.59 -30.67 -11.40
N GLU A 532 -11.33 -30.39 -11.06
CA GLU A 532 -10.72 -30.74 -9.77
C GLU A 532 -10.46 -29.50 -8.91
N LYS A 533 -10.68 -29.61 -7.59
CA LYS A 533 -10.34 -28.55 -6.63
C LYS A 533 -8.83 -28.49 -6.40
N SER A 534 -8.28 -27.31 -6.52
CA SER A 534 -6.92 -26.99 -6.09
C SER A 534 -6.90 -26.59 -4.62
N ARG A 535 -5.83 -26.97 -3.91
CA ARG A 535 -5.64 -26.58 -2.53
C ARG A 535 -4.99 -25.20 -2.46
N THR A 536 -5.75 -24.23 -1.98
CA THR A 536 -5.24 -22.94 -1.53
C THR A 536 -5.12 -22.94 0.00
N GLU A 537 -4.13 -22.24 0.54
CA GLU A 537 -3.93 -22.08 1.99
C GLU A 537 -4.52 -20.75 2.48
N THR A 538 -5.65 -20.35 1.92
CA THR A 538 -6.35 -19.10 2.24
C THR A 538 -7.85 -19.27 2.09
N PHE A 539 -8.61 -18.46 2.83
CA PHE A 539 -10.07 -18.33 2.69
C PHE A 539 -10.48 -16.97 2.12
N LEU A 540 -9.51 -16.13 1.74
CA LEU A 540 -9.75 -14.84 1.11
C LEU A 540 -10.32 -15.03 -0.30
N ASN A 541 -11.01 -14.00 -0.81
CA ASN A 541 -11.50 -14.02 -2.19
C ASN A 541 -10.32 -13.86 -3.16
N LEU A 542 -10.33 -14.68 -4.21
CA LEU A 542 -9.32 -14.68 -5.26
C LEU A 542 -9.94 -14.13 -6.54
N SER A 543 -9.67 -12.86 -6.82
CA SER A 543 -10.38 -12.07 -7.83
C SER A 543 -9.96 -12.40 -9.26
N SER A 544 -8.71 -12.79 -9.47
CA SER A 544 -8.18 -13.07 -10.82
C SER A 544 -7.06 -14.10 -10.78
N ILE A 545 -6.97 -14.87 -11.87
CA ILE A 545 -6.01 -15.94 -12.09
C ILE A 545 -5.45 -15.83 -13.50
N SER A 546 -4.14 -16.01 -13.65
CA SER A 546 -3.48 -15.98 -14.95
C SER A 546 -2.35 -16.98 -15.01
N PHE A 547 -2.26 -17.73 -16.11
CA PHE A 547 -1.20 -18.69 -16.37
C PHE A 547 -0.40 -18.27 -17.59
N ALA A 548 0.92 -18.28 -17.44
CA ALA A 548 1.87 -18.03 -18.52
C ALA A 548 2.07 -19.27 -19.40
N ASP A 549 1.91 -20.45 -18.81
CA ASP A 549 2.02 -21.76 -19.42
C ASP A 549 1.30 -22.79 -18.54
N GLN A 550 1.33 -24.08 -18.91
CA GLN A 550 0.66 -25.16 -18.19
C GLN A 550 1.10 -25.34 -16.72
N LEU A 551 2.24 -24.76 -16.31
CA LEU A 551 2.83 -24.96 -14.98
C LEU A 551 2.80 -23.68 -14.12
N ASN A 552 3.05 -22.54 -14.75
CA ASN A 552 3.34 -21.27 -14.10
C ASN A 552 2.08 -20.41 -14.05
N GLY A 553 1.49 -20.32 -12.86
CA GLY A 553 0.26 -19.57 -12.62
C GLY A 553 0.42 -18.56 -11.51
N MET A 554 -0.38 -17.50 -11.55
CA MET A 554 -0.43 -16.46 -10.53
C MET A 554 -1.87 -16.11 -10.19
N LEU A 555 -2.10 -15.82 -8.91
CA LEU A 555 -3.37 -15.46 -8.32
C LEU A 555 -3.24 -14.13 -7.59
N VAL A 556 -4.29 -13.33 -7.68
CA VAL A 556 -4.44 -12.12 -6.85
C VAL A 556 -5.82 -12.06 -6.20
N GLY A 557 -5.95 -11.25 -5.15
CA GLY A 557 -7.23 -11.07 -4.48
C GLY A 557 -7.22 -10.10 -3.31
N SER A 558 -8.12 -10.36 -2.35
CA SER A 558 -8.34 -9.49 -1.19
C SER A 558 -7.08 -9.33 -0.33
N GLU A 559 -6.98 -8.19 0.36
CA GLU A 559 -5.90 -7.87 1.30
C GLU A 559 -4.49 -7.96 0.68
N GLY A 560 -4.38 -7.56 -0.59
CA GLY A 560 -3.13 -7.64 -1.35
C GLY A 560 -2.61 -9.06 -1.58
N THR A 561 -3.47 -10.09 -1.49
CA THR A 561 -3.06 -11.48 -1.67
C THR A 561 -2.42 -11.66 -3.04
N ILE A 562 -1.20 -12.23 -3.06
CA ILE A 562 -0.53 -12.67 -4.27
C ILE A 562 0.00 -14.10 -4.05
N MET A 563 -0.32 -15.02 -4.95
CA MET A 563 0.17 -16.39 -4.89
C MET A 563 0.69 -16.86 -6.25
N ARG A 564 1.68 -17.75 -6.25
CA ARG A 564 2.23 -18.35 -7.48
C ARG A 564 2.25 -19.87 -7.40
N SER A 565 1.87 -20.49 -8.50
CA SER A 565 2.03 -21.92 -8.77
C SER A 565 3.19 -22.14 -9.74
N LYS A 566 3.89 -23.27 -9.57
CA LYS A 566 4.87 -23.81 -10.53
C LYS A 566 4.55 -25.24 -10.96
N ASN A 567 3.35 -25.74 -10.63
CA ASN A 567 2.93 -27.12 -10.87
C ASN A 567 1.48 -27.20 -11.38
N GLY A 568 1.09 -26.26 -12.23
CA GLY A 568 -0.21 -26.29 -12.93
C GLY A 568 -1.39 -26.04 -11.99
N GLY A 569 -1.20 -25.20 -10.98
CA GLY A 569 -2.24 -24.82 -10.04
C GLY A 569 -2.53 -25.87 -8.99
N ARG A 570 -1.73 -26.94 -8.83
CA ARG A 570 -1.96 -27.95 -7.79
C ARG A 570 -1.64 -27.45 -6.39
N THR A 571 -0.63 -26.58 -6.25
CA THR A 571 -0.27 -25.92 -5.00
C THR A 571 0.14 -24.47 -5.24
N TRP A 572 -0.05 -23.62 -4.24
CA TRP A 572 0.18 -22.18 -4.35
C TRP A 572 1.10 -21.66 -3.25
N LEU A 573 2.18 -20.98 -3.65
CA LEU A 573 3.10 -20.30 -2.74
C LEU A 573 2.65 -18.84 -2.59
N LYS A 574 2.42 -18.38 -1.35
CA LYS A 574 2.20 -16.95 -1.07
C LYS A 574 3.48 -16.15 -1.33
N LEU A 575 3.34 -15.02 -2.01
CA LEU A 575 4.44 -14.11 -2.30
C LEU A 575 4.36 -12.85 -1.42
N ASP A 576 5.42 -12.05 -1.42
CA ASP A 576 5.42 -10.74 -0.76
C ASP A 576 4.33 -9.85 -1.36
N ARG A 577 3.53 -9.24 -0.48
CA ARG A 577 2.47 -8.30 -0.85
C ARG A 577 2.96 -6.85 -0.70
N PRO A 578 3.07 -6.08 -1.79
CA PRO A 578 3.56 -4.69 -1.71
C PRO A 578 2.52 -3.70 -1.17
N THR A 579 1.27 -4.13 -1.00
CA THR A 579 0.13 -3.35 -0.52
C THR A 579 -0.85 -4.26 0.22
N GLU A 580 -1.72 -3.69 1.06
CA GLU A 580 -2.88 -4.38 1.63
C GLU A 580 -4.17 -4.08 0.87
N SER A 581 -4.11 -3.16 -0.11
CA SER A 581 -5.24 -2.88 -0.99
C SER A 581 -5.64 -4.14 -1.76
N ASN A 582 -6.94 -4.31 -2.03
CA ASN A 582 -7.41 -5.42 -2.83
C ASN A 582 -6.82 -5.31 -4.24
N LEU A 583 -6.20 -6.40 -4.68
CA LEU A 583 -5.80 -6.60 -6.06
C LEU A 583 -6.98 -7.23 -6.79
N VAL A 584 -7.25 -6.76 -8.01
CA VAL A 584 -8.47 -7.10 -8.76
C VAL A 584 -8.13 -7.96 -9.96
N ALA A 585 -7.16 -7.56 -10.79
CA ALA A 585 -6.77 -8.29 -11.99
C ALA A 585 -5.26 -8.57 -12.05
N VAL A 586 -4.93 -9.69 -12.67
CA VAL A 586 -3.55 -10.12 -12.94
C VAL A 586 -3.39 -10.56 -14.38
N GLN A 587 -2.31 -10.12 -15.01
CA GLN A 587 -1.81 -10.71 -16.23
C GLN A 587 -0.40 -11.25 -15.98
N TYR A 588 -0.25 -12.58 -16.07
CA TYR A 588 1.04 -13.26 -15.97
C TYR A 588 1.56 -13.60 -17.36
N MET A 589 2.24 -12.63 -17.98
CA MET A 589 2.63 -12.73 -19.39
C MET A 589 3.61 -13.86 -19.68
N ASN A 590 4.59 -14.05 -18.80
CA ASN A 590 5.57 -15.11 -18.88
C ASN A 590 6.18 -15.37 -17.49
N PRO A 591 6.95 -16.46 -17.28
CA PRO A 591 7.51 -16.76 -15.96
C PRO A 591 8.37 -15.67 -15.31
N LYS A 592 8.76 -14.62 -16.06
CA LYS A 592 9.58 -13.49 -15.62
C LYS A 592 8.86 -12.13 -15.59
N LEU A 593 7.62 -12.02 -16.05
CA LEU A 593 6.93 -10.73 -16.13
C LEU A 593 5.45 -10.84 -15.77
N ALA A 594 5.04 -9.96 -14.86
CA ALA A 594 3.71 -9.93 -14.30
C ALA A 594 3.22 -8.49 -14.09
N TRP A 595 1.93 -8.27 -14.36
CA TRP A 595 1.22 -7.02 -14.13
C TRP A 595 0.00 -7.25 -13.26
N LEU A 596 -0.14 -6.43 -12.21
CA LEU A 596 -1.28 -6.48 -11.31
C LEU A 596 -1.92 -5.10 -11.22
N VAL A 597 -3.24 -5.06 -11.14
CA VAL A 597 -3.98 -3.84 -10.85
C VAL A 597 -4.99 -4.05 -9.72
N GLY A 598 -5.38 -2.96 -9.07
CA GLY A 598 -6.31 -3.04 -7.94
C GLY A 598 -6.91 -1.70 -7.53
N LEU A 599 -7.43 -1.66 -6.31
CA LEU A 599 -8.08 -0.48 -5.76
C LEU A 599 -7.05 0.65 -5.48
N ASN A 600 -7.55 1.87 -5.31
CA ASN A 600 -6.78 3.08 -4.97
C ASN A 600 -5.69 3.41 -6.01
N GLY A 601 -5.97 3.16 -7.29
CA GLY A 601 -5.03 3.40 -8.38
C GLY A 601 -3.91 2.38 -8.51
N THR A 602 -3.92 1.28 -7.76
CA THR A 602 -2.77 0.36 -7.71
C THR A 602 -2.46 -0.22 -9.08
N ILE A 603 -1.25 0.02 -9.59
CA ILE A 603 -0.63 -0.69 -10.71
C ILE A 603 0.76 -1.15 -10.27
N LEU A 604 1.00 -2.46 -10.35
CA LEU A 604 2.23 -3.10 -9.94
C LEU A 604 2.82 -3.92 -11.10
N LYS A 605 4.14 -3.85 -11.21
CA LYS A 605 4.93 -4.69 -12.11
C LYS A 605 5.84 -5.59 -11.29
N CYS A 606 5.97 -6.85 -11.66
CA CYS A 606 7.01 -7.73 -11.14
C CYS A 606 7.90 -8.26 -12.25
N ASP A 607 9.21 -8.14 -12.01
CA ASP A 607 10.28 -8.73 -12.78
C ASP A 607 11.03 -9.73 -11.86
N TRP A 608 11.39 -10.92 -12.36
CA TRP A 608 12.11 -11.98 -11.61
C TRP A 608 13.54 -12.24 -12.07
#